data_AF-A0A9D6K0F2-F1
#
_entry.id   AF-A0A9D6K0F2-F1
#
_cell.length_a   1.000
_cell.length_b   1.000
_cell.length_c   1.000
_cell.angle_alpha   90.00
_cell.angle_beta   90.00
_cell.angle_gamma   90.00
#
_symmetry.space_group_name_H-M   'P 1'
#
loop_
_entity.id
_entity.type
_entity.pdbx_description
1 polymer ?
#
loop_
_entity_poly.entity_id
_entity_poly.type
_entity_poly.pdbx_seq_one_letter_code
_entity_poly.pdbx_strand_id
1 'polypeptide(L)'
;YRALKFSKARISAGERSAGSIVRSMTQMIRRQSGAKIQYVACVDALTLKPLKTLKGCVLIALAVFFGRTRLIDNISIRVHGSGKVKS
;
A
#
# COMPACT_ATOMS: atom_id res chain seq x y z
N TYR A 1 6.86 -3.58 -7.37
CA TYR A 1 6.21 -4.88 -7.12
C TYR A 1 6.35 -5.50 -5.71
N ARG A 2 7.54 -5.84 -5.17
CA ARG A 2 7.66 -6.52 -3.84
C ARG A 2 6.90 -5.81 -2.71
N ALA A 3 6.95 -4.48 -2.65
CA ALA A 3 6.25 -3.69 -1.63
C ALA A 3 4.72 -3.78 -1.68
N LEU A 4 4.15 -3.87 -2.89
CA LEU A 4 2.71 -3.99 -3.07
C LEU A 4 2.21 -5.40 -2.75
N LYS A 5 3.00 -6.44 -3.05
CA LYS A 5 2.71 -7.80 -2.58
C LYS A 5 2.72 -7.89 -1.06
N PHE A 6 3.71 -7.27 -0.42
CA PHE A 6 3.82 -7.22 1.03
C PHE A 6 2.63 -6.48 1.67
N SER A 7 2.23 -5.32 1.14
CA SER A 7 1.06 -4.60 1.65
C SER A 7 -0.23 -5.39 1.49
N LYS A 8 -0.42 -6.05 0.33
CA LYS A 8 -1.55 -6.97 0.11
C LYS A 8 -1.62 -8.07 1.17
N ALA A 9 -0.50 -8.73 1.44
CA ALA A 9 -0.44 -9.78 2.46
C ALA A 9 -0.81 -9.26 3.86
N ARG A 10 -0.29 -8.10 4.26
CA ARG A 10 -0.64 -7.48 5.56
C ARG A 10 -2.12 -7.13 5.67
N ILE A 11 -2.70 -6.59 4.61
CA ILE A 11 -4.14 -6.24 4.58
C ILE A 11 -4.98 -7.50 4.65
N SER A 12 -4.61 -8.56 3.93
CA SER A 12 -5.25 -9.87 4.01
C SER A 12 -5.13 -10.50 5.41
N ALA A 13 -4.02 -10.26 6.12
CA ALA A 13 -3.82 -10.70 7.50
C ALA A 13 -4.56 -9.84 8.55
N GLY A 14 -5.31 -8.82 8.12
CA GLY A 14 -6.15 -8.01 9.00
C GLY A 14 -5.60 -6.63 9.34
N GLU A 15 -4.46 -6.21 8.79
CA GLU A 15 -3.98 -4.83 8.96
C GLU A 15 -4.96 -3.85 8.32
N ARG A 16 -5.46 -2.89 9.10
CA ARG A 16 -6.42 -1.87 8.65
C ARG A 16 -5.88 -0.45 8.74
N SER A 17 -4.68 -0.22 9.28
CA SER A 17 -4.09 1.11 9.35
C SER A 17 -3.36 1.44 8.04
N ALA A 18 -3.85 2.45 7.31
CA ALA A 18 -3.16 2.97 6.13
C ALA A 18 -1.74 3.45 6.47
N GLY A 19 -1.59 4.13 7.61
CA GLY A 19 -0.30 4.59 8.10
C GLY A 19 0.68 3.45 8.37
N SER A 20 0.21 2.33 8.95
CA SER A 20 1.03 1.14 9.18
C SER A 20 1.56 0.53 7.87
N ILE A 21 0.68 0.43 6.86
CA ILE A 21 1.05 -0.06 5.52
C ILE A 21 2.07 0.86 4.86
N VAL A 22 1.80 2.18 4.82
CA VAL A 22 2.70 3.17 4.23
C VAL A 22 4.08 3.14 4.90
N ARG A 23 4.14 3.10 6.23
CA ARG A 23 5.41 3.01 6.98
C ARG A 23 6.17 1.73 6.63
N SER A 24 5.48 0.59 6.63
CA SER A 24 6.13 -0.71 6.35
C SER A 24 6.66 -0.78 4.92
N MET A 25 5.89 -0.31 3.93
CA MET A 25 6.34 -0.22 2.54
C MET A 25 7.54 0.71 2.40
N THR A 26 7.48 1.88 3.06
CA THR A 26 8.57 2.86 3.05
C THR A 26 9.86 2.27 3.62
N GLN A 27 9.79 1.59 4.76
CA GLN A 27 10.96 0.95 5.37
C GLN A 27 11.54 -0.14 4.46
N MET A 28 10.69 -0.94 3.80
CA MET A 28 11.17 -2.00 2.91
C MET A 28 11.85 -1.46 1.67
N ILE A 29 11.32 -0.39 1.06
CA ILE A 29 11.93 0.23 -0.12
C ILE A 29 13.24 0.92 0.23
N ARG A 30 13.32 1.60 1.39
CA ARG A 30 14.56 2.26 1.86
C ARG A 30 15.73 1.32 2.08
N ARG A 31 15.48 0.02 2.29
CA ARG A 31 16.54 -1.00 2.41
C ARG A 31 17.22 -1.31 1.08
N GLN A 32 16.61 -0.93 -0.05
CA GLN A 32 17.22 -1.12 -1.35
C GLN A 32 18.11 0.08 -1.70
N SER A 33 19.39 -0.19 -1.95
CA SER A 33 20.35 0.84 -2.35
C SER A 33 19.88 1.54 -3.63
N GLY A 34 20.02 2.88 -3.66
CA GLY A 34 19.65 3.69 -4.82
C GLY A 34 18.14 3.94 -5.00
N ALA A 35 17.28 3.43 -4.10
CA ALA A 35 15.85 3.70 -4.12
C ALA A 35 15.51 5.05 -3.46
N LYS A 36 14.95 5.99 -4.22
CA LYS A 36 14.42 7.26 -3.70
C LYS A 36 12.90 7.29 -3.82
N ILE A 37 12.22 7.15 -2.70
CA ILE A 37 10.75 7.21 -2.63
C ILE A 37 10.30 8.64 -2.95
N GLN A 38 9.40 8.77 -3.92
CA GLN A 38 8.77 10.04 -4.25
C GLN A 38 7.43 10.18 -3.51
N TYR A 39 6.59 9.13 -3.53
CA TYR A 39 5.41 9.05 -2.68
C TYR A 39 4.97 7.59 -2.47
N VAL A 40 4.32 7.33 -1.33
CA VAL A 40 3.56 6.12 -1.05
C VAL A 40 2.26 6.53 -0.40
N ALA A 41 1.13 6.11 -0.96
CA ALA A 41 -0.19 6.49 -0.46
C ALA A 41 -1.16 5.31 -0.49
N CYS A 42 -2.05 5.27 0.50
CA CYS A 42 -3.26 4.44 0.48
C CYS A 42 -4.45 5.38 0.36
N VAL A 43 -5.19 5.28 -0.73
CA VAL A 43 -6.34 6.13 -1.04
C VAL A 43 -7.57 5.29 -1.29
N ASP A 44 -8.73 5.92 -1.19
CA ASP A 44 -9.97 5.34 -1.71
C ASP A 44 -9.89 5.27 -3.23
N ALA A 45 -10.20 4.11 -3.80
CA ALA A 45 -9.99 3.85 -5.23
C ALA A 45 -10.92 4.64 -6.15
N LEU A 46 -12.03 5.19 -5.62
CA LEU A 46 -13.00 5.96 -6.39
C LEU A 46 -12.73 7.47 -6.29
N THR A 47 -12.45 7.94 -5.07
CA THR A 47 -12.32 9.37 -4.77
C THR A 47 -10.88 9.86 -4.75
N LEU A 48 -9.91 8.95 -4.75
CA LEU A 48 -8.47 9.22 -4.58
C LEU A 48 -8.12 9.98 -3.28
N LYS A 49 -9.05 10.03 -2.32
CA LYS A 49 -8.83 10.67 -1.03
C LYS A 49 -7.97 9.79 -0.12
N PRO A 50 -7.01 10.36 0.63
CA PRO A 50 -6.22 9.62 1.60
C PRO A 50 -7.09 8.89 2.62
N LEU A 51 -6.77 7.62 2.87
CA LEU A 51 -7.42 6.83 3.91
C LEU A 51 -6.58 6.85 5.18
N LYS A 52 -7.25 6.98 6.34
CA LYS A 52 -6.65 6.65 7.65
C LYS A 52 -6.81 5.16 7.97
N THR A 53 -7.99 4.63 7.67
CA THR A 53 -8.37 3.23 7.87
C THR A 53 -8.75 2.60 6.54
N LEU A 54 -8.23 1.39 6.29
CA LEU A 54 -8.45 0.63 5.07
C LEU A 54 -9.82 -0.06 5.11
N LYS A 55 -10.74 0.38 4.26
CA LYS A 55 -12.10 -0.14 4.12
C LYS A 55 -12.58 0.05 2.68
N GLY A 56 -13.37 -0.89 2.17
CA GLY A 56 -13.93 -0.80 0.83
C GLY A 56 -12.88 -1.03 -0.25
N CYS A 57 -12.93 -0.27 -1.34
CA CYS A 57 -11.96 -0.35 -2.42
C CYS A 57 -10.77 0.58 -2.12
N VAL A 58 -9.64 -0.01 -1.76
CA VAL A 58 -8.39 0.71 -1.46
C VAL A 58 -7.46 0.63 -2.67
N LEU A 59 -6.92 1.77 -3.10
CA LEU A 59 -5.81 1.84 -4.05
C LEU A 59 -4.54 2.21 -3.28
N ILE A 60 -3.51 1.38 -3.40
CA ILE A 60 -2.18 1.66 -2.88
C ILE A 60 -1.31 2.07 -4.05
N ALA A 61 -0.76 3.27 -4.02
CA ALA A 61 0.09 3.81 -5.07
C ALA A 61 1.49 4.13 -4.54
N LEU A 62 2.49 3.89 -5.39
CA LEU A 62 3.90 4.09 -5.10
C LEU A 62 4.58 4.72 -6.32
N ALA A 63 5.40 5.74 -6.09
CA ALA A 63 6.43 6.16 -7.04
C ALA A 63 7.80 6.16 -6.38
N VAL A 64 8.77 5.57 -7.07
CA VAL A 64 10.16 5.43 -6.61
C VAL A 64 11.11 5.64 -7.77
N PHE A 65 12.22 6.32 -7.52
CA PHE A 65 13.33 6.41 -8.45
C PHE A 65 14.38 5.34 -8.12
N PHE A 66 14.94 4.73 -9.16
CA PHE A 66 16.14 3.91 -9.12
C PHE A 66 17.18 4.55 -10.04
N GLY A 67 18.14 5.26 -9.46
CA GLY A 67 19.01 6.15 -10.23
C GLY A 67 18.19 7.23 -10.96
N ARG A 68 18.20 7.19 -12.30
CA ARG A 68 17.42 8.12 -13.16
C ARG A 68 16.05 7.58 -13.55
N THR A 69 15.81 6.28 -13.37
CA THR A 69 14.57 5.64 -13.81
C THR A 69 13.47 5.84 -12.77
N ARG A 70 12.32 6.38 -13.21
CA ARG A 70 11.12 6.53 -12.38
C ARG A 70 10.19 5.34 -12.57
N LEU A 71 9.89 4.63 -11.50
CA LEU A 71 8.92 3.53 -11.48
C LEU A 71 7.68 3.96 -10.71
N ILE A 72 6.52 3.75 -11.32
CA ILE A 72 5.21 3.94 -10.71
C ILE A 72 4.51 2.60 -10.70
N ASP A 73 3.93 2.25 -9.57
CA ASP A 73 3.25 0.96 -9.40
C ASP A 73 2.05 1.18 -8.47
N ASN A 74 0.97 0.45 -8.70
CA ASN A 74 -0.22 0.54 -7.88
C ASN A 74 -0.90 -0.83 -7.74
N ILE A 75 -1.69 -0.99 -6.68
CA ILE A 75 -2.54 -2.17 -6.52
C ILE A 75 -3.87 -1.78 -5.87
N SER A 76 -4.95 -2.33 -6.41
CA SER A 76 -6.29 -2.20 -5.84
C SER A 76 -6.63 -3.43 -5.00
N ILE A 77 -7.17 -3.21 -3.81
CA ILE A 77 -7.54 -4.28 -2.87
C ILE A 77 -8.92 -3.96 -2.30
N ARG A 78 -9.83 -4.93 -2.34
CA ARG A 78 -11.12 -4.83 -1.67
C ARG A 78 -11.01 -5.33 -0.24
N VAL A 79 -11.19 -4.42 0.71
CA VAL A 79 -11.14 -4.68 2.15
C VAL A 79 -12.57 -4.74 2.68
N HIS A 80 -13.06 -5.96 2.88
CA HIS A 80 -14.35 -6.19 3.50
C HIS A 80 -14.28 -5.81 5.00
N GLY A 81 -15.31 -5.16 5.52
CA GLY A 81 -15.48 -5.03 6.97
C GLY A 81 -15.42 -6.42 7.61
N SER A 82 -14.94 -6.52 8.84
CA SER A 82 -14.83 -7.77 9.60
C SER A 82 -16.18 -8.46 9.76
N GLY A 83 -16.62 -9.16 8.72
CA GLY A 83 -17.55 -10.26 8.81
C GLY A 83 -16.73 -11.47 9.23
N LYS A 84 -17.02 -12.01 10.42
CA LYS A 84 -16.58 -13.35 10.78
C LYS A 84 -16.92 -14.27 9.61
N VAL A 85 -15.92 -14.85 8.96
CA VAL A 85 -16.13 -16.04 8.14
C VAL A 85 -16.53 -17.10 9.16
N LYS A 86 -17.83 -17.41 9.24
CA LYS A 86 -18.30 -18.59 9.95
C LYS A 86 -17.66 -19.79 9.25
N SER A 87 -16.73 -20.44 9.94
CA SER A 87 -16.46 -21.87 9.74
C SER A 87 -17.62 -22.66 10.35
#